data_AF-A0A946V6F1-F1
#
_entry.id   AF-A0A946V6F1-F1
#
_cell.length_a   1.000
_cell.length_b   1.000
_cell.length_c   1.000
_cell.angle_alpha   90.00
_cell.angle_beta   90.00
_cell.angle_gamma   90.00
#
_symmetry.space_group_name_H-M   'P 1'
#
loop_
_entity.id
_entity.type
_entity.pdbx_description
1 polymer ?
#
loop_
_entity_poly.entity_id
_entity_poly.type
_entity_poly.pdbx_seq_one_letter_code
_entity_poly.pdbx_strand_id
1 'polypeptide(L)'
;MAWIDVVILALIVLSAVLSLFRGFVKEAVALATWLVALWVAMTFYEELAAWLSQWIDLVSAQKITAFGILFICVLLLGAAVNFLAGKLVSRTGLTGTDKLLGIVFGVARGGVIVAILVLLAGLTPFPQDPWWQDSQFLGYFEEFAMWMRNFLPGEIADNITYA
;
A
#
# COMPACT_ATOMS: atom_id res chain seq x y z
N MET A 1 26.60 2.45 10.67
CA MET A 1 25.35 1.84 10.19
C MET A 1 24.49 1.61 11.41
N ALA A 2 23.52 2.49 11.62
CA ALA A 2 22.54 2.28 12.67
C ALA A 2 21.77 0.99 12.35
N TRP A 3 21.30 0.26 13.37
CA TRP A 3 20.53 -0.97 13.16
C TRP A 3 19.29 -0.74 12.29
N ILE A 4 18.75 0.49 12.31
CA ILE A 4 17.62 0.92 11.47
C ILE A 4 17.97 0.93 9.98
N ASP A 5 19.21 1.25 9.60
CA ASP A 5 19.66 1.21 8.20
C ASP A 5 19.56 -0.22 7.63
N VAL A 6 19.88 -1.21 8.46
CA VAL A 6 19.78 -2.64 8.11
C VAL A 6 18.32 -3.04 7.95
N VAL A 7 17.42 -2.54 8.81
CA VAL A 7 15.97 -2.79 8.71
C VAL A 7 15.39 -2.18 7.44
N ILE A 8 15.73 -0.93 7.13
CA ILE A 8 15.31 -0.25 5.90
C ILE A 8 15.75 -1.04 4.66
N LEU A 9 17.03 -1.41 4.61
CA LEU A 9 17.58 -2.19 3.50
C LEU A 9 16.86 -3.55 3.39
N ALA A 10 16.66 -4.24 4.52
CA ALA A 10 15.97 -5.53 4.56
C ALA A 10 14.53 -5.42 4.04
N LEU A 11 13.78 -4.38 4.38
CA LEU A 11 12.42 -4.16 3.88
C LEU A 11 12.40 -3.93 2.36
N ILE A 12 13.31 -3.10 1.85
CA ILE A 12 13.41 -2.82 0.41
C ILE A 12 13.80 -4.07 -0.36
N VAL A 13 14.83 -4.79 0.10
CA VAL A 13 15.30 -6.04 -0.52
C VAL A 13 14.21 -7.10 -0.48
N LEU A 14 13.53 -7.28 0.67
CA LEU A 14 12.42 -8.22 0.77
C LEU A 14 11.30 -7.87 -0.20
N SER A 15 10.93 -6.59 -0.28
CA SER A 15 9.91 -6.13 -1.22
C SER A 15 10.31 -6.39 -2.68
N ALA A 16 11.57 -6.12 -3.04
CA ALA A 16 12.13 -6.38 -4.36
C ALA A 16 12.15 -7.88 -4.71
N VAL A 17 12.55 -8.73 -3.77
CA VAL A 17 12.59 -10.19 -3.94
C VAL A 17 11.19 -10.77 -4.09
N LEU A 18 10.23 -10.32 -3.28
CA LEU A 18 8.83 -10.75 -3.42
C LEU A 18 8.25 -10.35 -4.78
N SER A 19 8.54 -9.13 -5.25
CA SER A 19 8.10 -8.66 -6.57
C SER A 19 8.84 -9.35 -7.72
N LEU A 20 10.08 -9.80 -7.54
CA LEU A 20 10.79 -10.66 -8.51
C LEU A 20 10.06 -11.99 -8.71
N PHE A 21 9.55 -12.58 -7.63
CA PHE A 21 8.81 -13.85 -7.71
C PHE A 21 7.41 -13.70 -8.32
N ARG A 22 6.72 -12.59 -8.03
CA ARG A 22 5.35 -12.35 -8.51
C ARG A 22 5.31 -11.75 -9.91
N GLY A 23 6.22 -10.84 -10.25
CA GLY A 23 6.25 -10.10 -11.51
C GLY A 23 5.54 -8.75 -11.44
N PHE A 24 5.98 -7.78 -12.25
CA PHE A 24 5.43 -6.41 -12.27
C PHE A 24 3.93 -6.39 -12.58
N VAL A 25 3.49 -7.10 -13.62
CA VAL A 25 2.09 -7.05 -14.07
C VAL A 25 1.16 -7.52 -12.96
N LYS A 26 1.55 -8.56 -12.21
CA LYS A 26 0.71 -9.05 -11.12
C LYS A 26 0.61 -8.06 -9.97
N GLU A 27 1.71 -7.38 -9.69
CA GLU A 27 1.79 -6.36 -8.64
C GLU A 27 0.98 -5.12 -9.02
N ALA A 28 1.10 -4.65 -10.26
CA ALA A 28 0.37 -3.50 -10.77
C ALA A 28 -1.14 -3.75 -10.83
N VAL A 29 -1.57 -4.91 -11.34
CA VAL A 29 -3.00 -5.28 -11.38
C VAL A 29 -3.55 -5.44 -9.96
N ALA A 30 -2.80 -6.03 -9.03
CA ALA A 30 -3.23 -6.14 -7.64
C ALA A 30 -3.44 -4.77 -6.99
N LEU A 31 -2.52 -3.82 -7.17
CA LEU A 31 -2.67 -2.48 -6.60
C LEU A 31 -3.80 -1.70 -7.25
N ALA A 32 -3.92 -1.76 -8.58
CA ALA A 32 -5.06 -1.17 -9.28
C ALA A 32 -6.39 -1.77 -8.79
N THR A 33 -6.44 -3.09 -8.57
CA THR A 33 -7.63 -3.77 -8.03
C THR A 33 -8.00 -3.24 -6.65
N TRP A 34 -7.03 -3.02 -5.77
CA TRP A 34 -7.30 -2.44 -4.44
C TRP A 34 -7.89 -1.03 -4.54
N LEU A 35 -7.32 -0.17 -5.39
CA LEU A 35 -7.84 1.18 -5.60
C LEU A 35 -9.26 1.17 -6.18
N VAL A 36 -9.51 0.33 -7.19
CA VAL A 36 -10.84 0.18 -7.80
C VAL A 36 -11.83 -0.41 -6.81
N ALA A 37 -11.43 -1.40 -6.00
CA ALA A 37 -12.29 -2.00 -4.98
C ALA A 37 -12.71 -0.97 -3.93
N LEU A 38 -11.77 -0.16 -3.43
CA LEU A 38 -12.08 0.94 -2.51
C LEU A 38 -12.99 1.98 -3.16
N TRP A 39 -12.69 2.39 -4.39
CA TRP A 39 -13.48 3.39 -5.10
C TRP A 39 -14.92 2.91 -5.34
N VAL A 40 -15.10 1.68 -5.82
CA VAL A 40 -16.42 1.07 -6.03
C VAL A 40 -17.15 0.92 -4.70
N ALA A 41 -16.49 0.43 -3.65
CA ALA A 41 -17.12 0.28 -2.35
C ALA A 41 -17.54 1.64 -1.77
N MET A 42 -16.70 2.66 -1.82
CA MET A 42 -17.04 4.02 -1.36
C MET A 42 -18.16 4.67 -2.18
N THR A 43 -18.25 4.36 -3.47
CA THR A 43 -19.24 4.96 -4.36
C THR A 43 -20.61 4.29 -4.23
N PHE A 44 -20.65 2.96 -4.11
CA PHE A 44 -21.89 2.18 -4.26
C PHE A 44 -22.42 1.55 -2.96
N TYR A 45 -21.74 1.77 -1.81
CA TYR A 45 -22.16 1.14 -0.55
C TYR A 45 -23.54 1.61 -0.09
N GLU A 46 -23.97 2.83 -0.40
CA GLU A 46 -25.27 3.35 0.05
C GLU A 46 -26.43 2.67 -0.65
N GLU A 47 -26.33 2.46 -1.97
CA GLU A 47 -27.35 1.79 -2.77
C GLU A 47 -27.51 0.33 -2.34
N LEU A 48 -26.39 -0.37 -2.12
CA LEU A 48 -26.44 -1.75 -1.65
C LEU A 48 -26.91 -1.84 -0.19
N ALA A 49 -26.54 -0.88 0.67
CA ALA A 49 -27.02 -0.82 2.05
C ALA A 49 -28.54 -0.61 2.11
N ALA A 50 -29.09 0.24 1.26
CA ALA A 50 -30.54 0.44 1.16
C ALA A 50 -31.26 -0.87 0.76
N TRP A 51 -30.67 -1.66 -0.15
CA TRP A 51 -31.21 -2.98 -0.48
C TRP A 51 -31.07 -3.99 0.66
N LEU A 52 -30.05 -3.89 1.51
CA LEU A 52 -29.85 -4.71 2.71
C LEU A 52 -30.78 -4.34 3.88
N SER A 53 -31.46 -3.20 3.82
CA SER A 53 -32.35 -2.73 4.90
C SER A 53 -33.51 -3.66 5.22
N GLN A 54 -33.91 -4.52 4.26
CA GLN A 54 -34.90 -5.58 4.46
C GLN A 54 -34.40 -6.73 5.36
N TRP A 55 -33.09 -6.87 5.57
CA TRP A 55 -32.47 -8.04 6.23
C TRP A 55 -31.67 -7.64 7.48
N ILE A 56 -31.23 -6.39 7.57
CA ILE A 56 -30.41 -5.87 8.67
C ILE A 56 -31.08 -4.60 9.18
N ASP A 57 -31.47 -4.54 10.45
CA ASP A 57 -32.16 -3.36 11.00
C ASP A 57 -31.20 -2.20 11.32
N LEU A 58 -29.96 -2.52 11.74
CA LEU A 58 -28.99 -1.52 12.16
C LEU A 58 -28.32 -0.85 10.95
N VAL A 59 -28.58 0.44 10.74
CA VAL A 59 -28.07 1.23 9.60
C VAL A 59 -26.53 1.15 9.47
N SER A 60 -25.80 1.25 10.58
CA SER A 60 -24.33 1.14 10.56
C SER A 60 -23.87 -0.24 10.09
N ALA A 61 -24.57 -1.31 10.50
CA ALA A 61 -24.26 -2.66 10.07
C ALA A 61 -24.59 -2.89 8.59
N GLN A 62 -25.70 -2.33 8.07
CA GLN A 62 -26.02 -2.36 6.64
C GLN A 62 -24.89 -1.74 5.81
N LYS A 63 -24.45 -0.53 6.16
CA LYS A 63 -23.40 0.21 5.45
C LYS A 63 -22.06 -0.53 5.44
N ILE A 64 -21.61 -1.01 6.61
CA ILE A 64 -20.36 -1.77 6.72
C ILE A 64 -20.45 -3.08 5.92
N THR A 65 -21.58 -3.78 5.99
CA THR A 65 -21.80 -5.03 5.26
C THR A 65 -21.81 -4.80 3.75
N ALA A 66 -22.52 -3.77 3.29
CA ALA A 66 -22.58 -3.38 1.88
C ALA A 66 -21.19 -3.04 1.32
N PHE A 67 -20.44 -2.21 2.04
CA PHE A 67 -19.07 -1.87 1.71
C PHE A 67 -18.21 -3.13 1.60
N GLY A 68 -18.28 -4.01 2.61
CA GLY A 68 -17.54 -5.27 2.64
C GLY A 68 -17.86 -6.20 1.46
N ILE A 69 -19.14 -6.36 1.13
CA ILE A 69 -19.58 -7.17 -0.01
C ILE A 69 -19.02 -6.62 -1.31
N LEU A 70 -19.21 -5.33 -1.60
CA LEU A 70 -18.71 -4.71 -2.83
C LEU A 70 -17.20 -4.82 -2.93
N PHE A 71 -16.50 -4.51 -1.83
CA PHE A 71 -15.06 -4.57 -1.76
C PHE A 71 -14.54 -5.98 -2.08
N ILE A 72 -15.05 -7.00 -1.39
CA ILE A 72 -14.65 -8.40 -1.61
C ILE A 72 -14.99 -8.86 -3.03
N CYS A 73 -16.19 -8.53 -3.54
CA CYS A 73 -16.60 -8.88 -4.90
C CYS A 73 -15.61 -8.32 -5.94
N VAL A 74 -15.22 -7.06 -5.83
CA VAL A 74 -14.24 -6.45 -6.75
C VAL A 74 -12.86 -7.08 -6.59
N LEU A 75 -12.41 -7.37 -5.35
CA LEU A 75 -11.15 -8.08 -5.13
C LEU A 75 -11.13 -9.46 -5.79
N LEU A 76 -12.23 -10.22 -5.71
CA LEU A 76 -12.33 -11.54 -6.34
C LEU A 76 -12.28 -11.44 -7.87
N LEU A 77 -12.99 -10.47 -8.45
CA LEU A 77 -12.93 -10.21 -9.89
C LEU A 77 -11.54 -9.78 -10.33
N GLY A 78 -10.90 -8.87 -9.60
CA GLY A 78 -9.55 -8.43 -9.89
C GLY A 78 -8.52 -9.54 -9.70
N ALA A 79 -8.71 -10.47 -8.77
CA ALA A 79 -7.86 -11.66 -8.64
C ALA A 79 -7.96 -12.58 -9.88
N ALA A 80 -9.16 -12.74 -10.44
CA ALA A 80 -9.33 -13.46 -11.70
C ALA A 80 -8.63 -12.73 -12.87
N VAL A 81 -8.78 -11.41 -12.98
CA VAL A 81 -8.07 -10.59 -13.99
C VAL A 81 -6.56 -10.72 -13.82
N ASN A 82 -6.07 -10.67 -12.58
CA ASN A 82 -4.66 -10.80 -12.23
C ASN A 82 -4.09 -12.16 -12.66
N PHE A 83 -4.84 -13.24 -12.43
CA PHE A 83 -4.47 -14.58 -12.88
C PHE A 83 -4.36 -14.66 -14.40
N LEU A 84 -5.33 -14.09 -15.13
CA LEU A 84 -5.30 -14.04 -16.60
C LEU A 84 -4.10 -13.22 -17.10
N ALA A 85 -3.85 -12.05 -16.52
CA ALA A 85 -2.74 -11.17 -16.88
C ALA A 85 -1.39 -11.89 -16.72
N GLY A 86 -1.18 -12.58 -15.61
CA GLY A 86 0.03 -13.38 -15.40
C GLY A 86 0.20 -14.51 -16.43
N LYS A 87 -0.91 -15.14 -16.86
CA LYS A 87 -0.89 -16.17 -17.89
C LYS A 87 -0.54 -15.60 -19.26
N LEU A 88 -1.04 -14.40 -19.60
CA LEU A 88 -0.70 -13.70 -20.84
C LEU A 88 0.79 -13.38 -20.92
N VAL A 89 1.38 -12.81 -19.86
CA VAL A 89 2.83 -12.52 -19.80
C VAL A 89 3.67 -13.79 -19.97
N SER A 90 3.24 -14.89 -19.36
CA SER A 90 3.93 -16.18 -19.50
C SER A 90 3.88 -16.70 -20.93
N ARG A 91 2.80 -16.42 -21.67
CA ARG A 91 2.60 -16.85 -23.07
C ARG A 91 3.34 -15.98 -24.09
N THR A 92 3.56 -14.70 -23.79
CA THR A 92 4.31 -13.80 -24.69
C THR A 92 5.83 -13.99 -24.62
N GLY A 93 6.32 -14.78 -23.67
CA GLY A 93 7.77 -14.98 -23.45
C GLY A 93 8.43 -13.80 -22.71
N LEU A 94 7.68 -12.76 -22.34
CA LEU A 94 8.19 -11.56 -21.67
C LEU A 94 8.37 -11.72 -20.16
N THR A 95 8.41 -12.97 -19.67
CA THR A 95 8.52 -13.27 -18.22
C THR A 95 9.80 -12.68 -17.61
N GLY A 96 10.90 -12.61 -18.36
CA GLY A 96 12.15 -11.99 -17.89
C GLY A 96 12.00 -10.48 -17.65
N THR A 97 11.45 -9.77 -18.64
CA THR A 97 11.20 -8.32 -18.55
C THR A 97 10.21 -7.99 -17.44
N ASP A 98 9.13 -8.76 -17.30
CA ASP A 98 8.13 -8.61 -16.23
C ASP A 98 8.76 -8.75 -14.83
N LYS A 99 9.68 -9.69 -14.65
CA LYS A 99 10.42 -9.87 -13.39
C LYS A 99 11.39 -8.72 -13.11
N LEU A 100 12.11 -8.23 -14.12
CA LEU A 100 13.02 -7.08 -13.97
C LEU A 100 12.26 -5.81 -13.59
N LEU A 101 11.16 -5.52 -14.28
CA LEU A 101 10.26 -4.42 -13.90
C LEU A 101 9.67 -4.66 -12.50
N GLY A 102 9.42 -5.92 -12.14
CA GLY A 102 8.97 -6.31 -10.81
C GLY A 102 9.95 -5.91 -9.72
N ILE A 103 11.26 -6.06 -9.94
CA ILE A 103 12.29 -5.61 -9.00
C ILE A 103 12.21 -4.10 -8.79
N VAL A 104 12.19 -3.32 -9.88
CA VAL A 104 12.11 -1.85 -9.83
C VAL A 104 10.85 -1.41 -9.07
N PHE A 105 9.74 -2.06 -9.38
CA PHE A 105 8.47 -1.82 -8.71
C PHE A 105 8.52 -2.18 -7.22
N GLY A 106 9.13 -3.32 -6.87
CA GLY A 106 9.31 -3.78 -5.50
C GLY A 106 10.21 -2.86 -4.67
N VAL A 107 11.27 -2.32 -5.27
CA VAL A 107 12.13 -1.30 -4.63
C VAL A 107 11.33 -0.03 -4.38
N ALA A 108 10.61 0.49 -5.39
CA ALA A 108 9.77 1.68 -5.24
C ALA A 108 8.71 1.49 -4.15
N ARG A 109 7.98 0.36 -4.17
CA ARG A 109 7.00 0.01 -3.13
C ARG A 109 7.66 -0.11 -1.75
N GLY A 110 8.83 -0.73 -1.66
CA GLY A 110 9.59 -0.84 -0.42
C GLY A 110 9.96 0.53 0.14
N GLY A 111 10.41 1.45 -0.72
CA GLY A 111 10.68 2.83 -0.34
C GLY A 111 9.45 3.58 0.17
N VAL A 112 8.30 3.42 -0.51
CA VAL A 112 7.03 4.00 -0.03
C VAL A 112 6.62 3.44 1.34
N ILE A 113 6.75 2.12 1.55
CA ILE A 113 6.46 1.49 2.84
C ILE A 113 7.36 2.06 3.94
N VAL A 114 8.67 2.17 3.69
CA VAL A 114 9.62 2.77 4.65
C VAL A 114 9.24 4.22 4.94
N ALA A 115 8.92 5.01 3.92
CA ALA A 115 8.52 6.40 4.11
C ALA A 115 7.25 6.54 4.95
N ILE A 116 6.27 5.64 4.79
CA ILE A 116 5.06 5.61 5.63
C ILE A 116 5.43 5.24 7.07
N LEU A 117 6.34 4.29 7.28
CA LEU A 117 6.82 3.95 8.63
C LEU A 117 7.55 5.11 9.30
N VAL A 118 8.38 5.83 8.55
CA VAL A 118 9.06 7.05 9.02
C VAL A 118 8.05 8.14 9.35
N LEU A 119 7.03 8.32 8.51
CA LEU A 119 5.92 9.25 8.74
C LEU A 119 5.20 8.97 10.06
N LEU A 120 4.90 7.70 10.32
CA LEU A 120 4.26 7.25 11.56
C LEU A 120 5.20 7.37 12.77
N ALA A 121 6.49 7.10 12.58
CA ALA A 121 7.49 7.26 13.64
C ALA A 121 7.71 8.73 14.03
N GLY A 122 7.49 9.69 13.12
CA GLY A 122 7.48 11.13 13.42
C GLY A 122 6.38 11.57 14.39
N LEU A 123 5.39 10.71 14.69
CA LEU A 123 4.38 10.90 15.74
C LEU A 123 4.83 10.38 17.11
N THR A 124 6.06 9.86 17.22
CA THR A 124 6.63 9.23 18.41
C THR A 124 7.92 9.95 18.82
N PRO A 125 8.49 9.72 20.02
CA PRO A 125 9.75 10.35 20.41
C PRO A 125 10.99 9.78 19.70
N PHE A 126 10.84 8.79 18.81
CA PHE A 126 11.95 8.14 18.09
C PHE A 126 12.89 9.09 17.34
N PRO A 127 12.44 10.21 16.72
CA PRO A 127 13.35 11.13 16.04
C PRO A 127 14.42 11.77 16.96
N GLN A 128 14.24 11.73 18.29
CA GLN A 128 15.17 12.30 19.26
C GLN A 128 16.25 11.29 19.72
N ASP A 129 16.12 10.02 19.36
CA ASP A 129 17.06 9.00 19.80
C ASP A 129 18.37 8.99 18.98
N PRO A 130 19.51 8.62 19.59
CA PRO A 130 20.80 8.57 18.89
C PRO A 130 20.79 7.66 17.65
N TRP A 131 20.10 6.52 17.72
CA TRP A 131 20.03 5.57 16.60
C TRP A 131 19.26 6.11 15.38
N TRP A 132 18.40 7.10 15.59
CA TRP A 132 17.66 7.78 14.52
C TRP A 132 18.57 8.82 13.84
N GLN A 133 19.23 9.65 14.64
CA GLN A 133 20.14 10.70 14.14
C GLN A 133 21.41 10.14 13.48
N ASP A 134 21.90 8.99 13.94
CA ASP A 134 23.10 8.32 13.39
C ASP A 134 22.82 7.57 12.07
N SER A 135 21.56 7.51 11.61
CA SER A 135 21.18 6.79 10.40
C SER A 135 21.52 7.55 9.12
N GLN A 136 22.07 6.84 8.13
CA GLN A 136 22.39 7.43 6.82
C GLN A 136 21.18 7.48 5.89
N PHE A 137 20.22 6.56 6.04
CA PHE A 137 19.07 6.47 5.15
C PHE A 137 17.86 7.27 5.63
N LEU A 138 17.67 7.43 6.94
CA LEU A 138 16.48 8.08 7.48
C LEU A 138 16.27 9.49 6.94
N GLY A 139 17.32 10.32 6.84
CA GLY A 139 17.19 11.68 6.31
C GLY A 139 16.57 11.76 4.91
N TYR A 140 16.90 10.82 4.00
CA TYR A 140 16.26 10.76 2.68
C TYR A 140 14.78 10.38 2.74
N PHE A 141 14.41 9.50 3.69
CA PHE A 141 13.03 9.07 3.88
C PHE A 141 12.19 10.08 4.66
N GLU A 142 12.81 10.92 5.50
CA GLU A 142 12.17 12.05 6.18
C GLU A 142 11.72 13.11 5.18
N GLU A 143 12.56 13.47 4.20
CA GLU A 143 12.16 14.39 3.12
C GLU A 143 10.94 13.86 2.36
N PHE A 144 10.95 12.56 2.05
CA PHE A 144 9.83 11.93 1.36
C PHE A 144 8.58 11.81 2.25
N ALA A 145 8.76 11.55 3.55
CA ALA A 145 7.67 11.56 4.54
C ALA A 145 7.06 12.96 4.69
N MET A 146 7.87 14.01 4.76
CA MET A 146 7.43 15.40 4.79
C MET A 146 6.64 15.77 3.52
N TRP A 147 7.06 15.28 2.36
CA TRP A 147 6.28 15.44 1.14
C TRP A 147 4.91 14.75 1.24
N MET A 148 4.85 13.53 1.78
CA MET A 148 3.59 12.80 2.00
C MET A 148 2.69 13.46 3.05
N ARG A 149 3.27 14.13 4.06
CA ARG A 149 2.52 14.88 5.08
C ARG A 149 1.59 15.93 4.48
N ASN A 150 1.94 16.52 3.34
CA ASN A 150 1.10 17.53 2.66
C ASN A 150 -0.24 16.97 2.16
N PHE A 151 -0.38 15.65 2.08
CA PHE A 151 -1.63 14.99 1.72
C PHE A 151 -2.47 14.59 2.95
N LEU A 152 -1.94 14.78 4.17
CA LEU A 152 -2.68 14.50 5.41
C LEU A 152 -3.59 15.69 5.78
N PRO A 153 -4.75 15.43 6.42
CA PRO A 153 -5.53 16.46 7.08
C PRO A 153 -4.71 17.19 8.15
N GLY A 154 -4.92 18.50 8.30
CA GLY A 154 -4.12 19.36 9.20
C GLY A 154 -3.99 18.84 10.64
N GLU A 155 -5.05 18.21 11.17
CA GLU A 155 -5.08 17.65 12.54
C GLU A 155 -4.00 16.59 12.82
N ILE A 156 -3.63 15.79 11.81
CA ILE A 156 -2.57 14.76 11.94
C ILE A 156 -1.22 15.38 11.59
N ALA A 157 -1.20 16.26 10.59
CA ALA A 157 0.01 16.92 10.13
C ALA A 157 0.69 17.69 11.28
N ASP A 158 -0.06 18.44 12.09
CA ASP A 158 0.50 19.32 13.14
C ASP A 158 1.22 18.57 14.28
N ASN A 159 0.97 17.27 14.45
CA ASN A 159 1.60 16.45 15.48
C ASN A 159 2.89 15.75 15.02
N ILE A 160 3.25 15.84 13.74
CA ILE A 160 4.45 15.22 13.18
C ILE A 160 5.62 16.18 13.34
N THR A 161 6.55 15.86 14.24
CA THR A 161 7.71 16.71 14.54
C THR A 161 8.99 15.96 14.19
N TYR A 162 9.69 16.44 13.16
CA TYR A 162 11.08 16.09 12.90
C TYR A 162 11.95 17.24 13.41
N ALA A 163 13.04 16.92 14.12
CA ALA A 163 13.98 17.91 14.66
C ALA A 163 15.00 18.33 13.61
#